data_AF-A0A1E1MIF8-F1
#
_entry.id   AF-A0A1E1MIF8-F1
#
_cell.length_a   1.000
_cell.length_b   1.000
_cell.length_c   1.000
_cell.angle_alpha   90.00
_cell.angle_beta   90.00
_cell.angle_gamma   90.00
#
_symmetry.space_group_name_H-M   'P 1'
#
loop_
_entity.id
_entity.type
_entity.pdbx_description
1 polymer ?
#
loop_
_entity_poly.entity_id
_entity_poly.type
_entity_poly.pdbx_seq_one_letter_code
_entity_poly.pdbx_strand_id
1 'polypeptide(L)'
;MPDEQLIRGKARDINGPSSWPSSWNVIDSKSTITCNSPATPETYRRVVAYHQLNTMSAVPRFFSQPIRYMRWAAIEKPAIFFSIVIGSLGPITVFTVPPIRRMLGDEQRPEIPLTYPIPTGPRRMLEGFEDE
;
A
#
# COMPACT_ATOMS: atom_id res chain seq x y z
N MET A 1 14.79 -67.03 30.16
CA MET A 1 15.04 -68.20 29.30
C MET A 1 13.73 -68.97 29.11
N PRO A 2 12.95 -68.78 28.01
CA PRO A 2 13.16 -67.85 26.88
C PRO A 2 12.98 -66.37 27.30
N ASP A 3 13.33 -65.32 26.53
CA ASP A 3 14.15 -65.18 25.29
C ASP A 3 13.45 -65.17 23.89
N GLU A 4 14.19 -64.62 22.91
CA GLU A 4 14.07 -64.68 21.43
C GLU A 4 12.72 -64.55 20.66
N GLN A 5 11.70 -63.85 21.17
CA GLN A 5 10.48 -63.54 20.39
C GLN A 5 10.20 -62.04 20.11
N LEU A 6 11.10 -61.12 20.47
CA LEU A 6 10.85 -59.67 20.35
C LEU A 6 11.35 -59.02 19.04
N ILE A 7 12.01 -59.76 18.12
CA ILE A 7 12.63 -59.20 16.90
C ILE A 7 12.23 -59.96 15.61
N ARG A 8 10.93 -60.11 15.30
CA ARG A 8 10.48 -60.47 13.93
C ARG A 8 9.05 -60.07 13.51
N GLY A 9 8.35 -59.23 14.28
CA GLY A 9 6.91 -58.96 14.09
C GLY A 9 6.53 -57.66 13.34
N LYS A 10 7.22 -57.27 12.26
CA LYS A 10 6.95 -56.00 11.53
C LYS A 10 6.70 -56.22 10.03
N ALA A 11 5.65 -56.97 9.67
CA ALA A 11 5.11 -56.96 8.30
C ALA A 11 3.71 -57.58 8.21
N ARG A 12 2.74 -56.78 7.69
CA ARG A 12 1.35 -57.17 7.34
C ARG A 12 0.45 -57.38 8.59
N ASP A 13 -0.85 -57.12 8.56
CA ASP A 13 -1.76 -57.14 7.41
C ASP A 13 -2.49 -55.83 7.08
N ILE A 14 -2.73 -55.66 5.78
CA ILE A 14 -3.68 -54.72 5.18
C ILE A 14 -4.96 -55.50 4.82
N ASN A 15 -6.10 -54.79 4.73
CA ASN A 15 -7.47 -55.25 4.41
C ASN A 15 -8.36 -55.62 5.63
N GLY A 16 -9.35 -54.76 5.93
CA GLY A 16 -10.44 -55.02 6.88
C GLY A 16 -11.22 -53.71 7.19
N PRO A 17 -12.56 -53.69 7.17
CA PRO A 17 -13.34 -52.45 7.23
C PRO A 17 -13.39 -51.85 8.65
N SER A 18 -13.12 -50.55 8.76
CA SER A 18 -13.13 -49.82 10.03
C SER A 18 -14.56 -49.45 10.49
N SER A 19 -15.04 -50.11 11.54
CA SER A 19 -16.35 -49.85 12.15
C SER A 19 -16.25 -49.37 13.61
N TRP A 20 -15.75 -48.13 13.83
CA TRP A 20 -15.68 -47.45 15.14
C TRP A 20 -15.82 -45.91 14.93
N PRO A 21 -16.15 -45.11 15.96
CA PRO A 21 -17.43 -44.39 15.92
C PRO A 21 -17.34 -42.88 15.66
N SER A 22 -18.45 -42.33 15.19
CA SER A 22 -18.67 -40.91 14.93
C SER A 22 -18.70 -40.05 16.20
N SER A 23 -17.55 -39.51 16.61
CA SER A 23 -17.43 -38.28 17.40
C SER A 23 -16.04 -37.68 17.21
N TRP A 24 -15.86 -36.40 17.56
CA TRP A 24 -14.62 -35.61 17.40
C TRP A 24 -14.30 -35.15 15.97
N ASN A 25 -15.09 -34.18 15.49
CA ASN A 25 -14.54 -33.15 14.61
C ASN A 25 -13.50 -32.35 15.40
N VAL A 26 -12.21 -32.64 15.21
CA VAL A 26 -11.13 -31.67 15.48
C VAL A 26 -10.59 -31.22 14.14
N ILE A 27 -10.91 -29.97 13.81
CA ILE A 27 -10.50 -29.29 12.59
C ILE A 27 -9.03 -28.91 12.76
N ASP A 28 -8.13 -29.81 12.37
CA ASP A 28 -6.72 -29.45 12.21
C ASP A 28 -6.53 -28.79 10.85
N SER A 29 -6.26 -27.48 10.84
CA SER A 29 -6.21 -26.62 9.64
C SER A 29 -4.98 -26.86 8.75
N LYS A 30 -4.37 -28.04 8.86
CA LYS A 30 -3.14 -28.47 8.20
C LYS A 30 -3.25 -29.87 7.62
N SER A 31 -4.44 -30.27 7.17
CA SER A 31 -4.55 -31.40 6.25
C SER A 31 -3.80 -31.04 4.96
N THR A 32 -2.57 -31.53 4.88
CA THR A 32 -1.83 -31.88 3.67
C THR A 32 -2.74 -31.94 2.45
N ILE A 33 -2.44 -31.14 1.42
CA ILE A 33 -2.97 -31.37 0.08
C ILE A 33 -2.39 -32.71 -0.35
N THR A 34 -3.11 -33.80 -0.03
CA THR A 34 -2.73 -35.13 -0.50
C THR A 34 -2.92 -35.12 -2.00
N CYS A 35 -1.86 -35.46 -2.73
CA CYS A 35 -1.81 -35.50 -4.18
C CYS A 35 -2.57 -36.71 -4.75
N ASN A 36 -3.80 -36.94 -4.26
CA ASN A 36 -4.65 -38.10 -4.55
C ASN A 36 -6.10 -37.67 -4.91
N SER A 37 -6.27 -36.53 -5.57
CA SER A 37 -7.52 -36.17 -6.25
C SER A 37 -7.21 -36.04 -7.74
N PRO A 38 -7.99 -36.67 -8.65
CA PRO A 38 -7.72 -36.61 -10.07
C PRO A 38 -7.78 -35.14 -10.53
N ALA A 39 -6.68 -34.66 -11.10
CA ALA A 39 -6.50 -33.27 -11.52
C ALA A 39 -7.36 -32.96 -12.76
N THR A 40 -8.68 -32.90 -12.59
CA THR A 40 -9.58 -32.38 -13.60
C THR A 40 -9.33 -30.88 -13.76
N PRO A 41 -9.28 -30.34 -15.00
CA PRO A 41 -9.02 -28.91 -15.22
C PRO A 41 -10.11 -28.02 -14.59
N GLU A 42 -11.30 -28.57 -14.35
CA GLU A 42 -12.39 -27.88 -13.65
C GLU A 42 -12.09 -27.58 -12.19
N THR A 43 -11.42 -28.50 -11.46
CA THR A 43 -11.11 -28.32 -10.03
C THR A 43 -10.11 -27.18 -9.84
N TYR A 44 -9.07 -27.13 -10.68
CA TYR A 44 -8.13 -26.01 -10.71
C TYR A 44 -8.84 -24.67 -11.02
N ARG A 45 -9.72 -24.66 -12.03
CA ARG A 45 -10.50 -23.47 -12.43
C ARG A 45 -11.41 -22.97 -11.30
N ARG A 46 -12.01 -23.88 -10.52
CA ARG A 46 -12.82 -23.57 -9.34
C ARG A 46 -11.98 -22.95 -8.22
N VAL A 47 -10.82 -23.52 -7.88
CA VAL A 47 -9.94 -23.01 -6.81
C VAL A 47 -9.44 -21.60 -7.11
N VAL A 48 -9.00 -21.32 -8.35
CA VAL A 48 -8.58 -19.97 -8.77
C VAL A 48 -9.74 -18.97 -8.66
N ALA A 49 -10.95 -19.35 -9.10
CA ALA A 49 -12.14 -18.51 -8.98
C ALA A 49 -12.51 -18.22 -7.50
N TYR A 50 -12.43 -19.20 -6.60
CA TYR A 50 -12.69 -18.99 -5.17
C TYR A 50 -11.64 -18.06 -4.53
N HIS A 51 -10.37 -18.16 -4.91
CA HIS A 51 -9.31 -17.26 -4.42
C HIS A 51 -9.52 -15.80 -4.90
N GLN A 52 -10.09 -15.61 -6.10
CA GLN A 52 -10.45 -14.28 -6.60
C GLN A 52 -11.71 -13.72 -5.94
N LEU A 53 -12.73 -14.54 -5.64
CA LEU A 53 -13.93 -14.08 -4.96
C LEU A 53 -13.67 -13.70 -3.48
N ASN A 54 -12.82 -14.45 -2.77
CA ASN A 54 -12.50 -14.17 -1.37
C ASN A 54 -11.60 -12.93 -1.19
N THR A 55 -10.91 -12.48 -2.25
CA THR A 55 -10.12 -11.23 -2.24
C THR A 55 -10.95 -10.01 -2.63
N MET A 56 -12.02 -10.17 -3.42
CA MET A 56 -12.92 -9.06 -3.79
C MET A 56 -13.83 -8.58 -2.66
N SER A 57 -14.15 -9.42 -1.67
CA SER A 57 -14.96 -9.06 -0.49
C SER A 57 -14.17 -8.40 0.63
N ALA A 58 -12.85 -8.60 0.68
CA ALA A 58 -11.98 -8.10 1.74
C ALA A 58 -11.59 -6.62 1.56
N VAL A 59 -11.52 -6.13 0.31
CA VAL A 59 -11.12 -4.75 0.01
C VAL A 59 -12.34 -3.81 0.04
N PRO A 60 -12.39 -2.80 0.93
CA PRO A 60 -13.51 -1.87 0.98
C PRO A 60 -13.66 -1.09 -0.34
N ARG A 61 -14.91 -0.81 -0.75
CA ARG A 61 -15.20 -0.04 -1.98
C ARG A 61 -15.07 1.46 -1.72
N PHE A 62 -14.22 2.14 -2.48
CA PHE A 62 -13.95 3.59 -2.34
C PHE A 62 -15.23 4.45 -2.31
N PHE A 63 -16.08 4.34 -3.35
CA PHE A 63 -17.30 5.14 -3.48
C PHE A 63 -18.44 4.77 -2.51
N SER A 64 -18.34 3.63 -1.80
CA SER A 64 -19.38 3.18 -0.86
C SER A 64 -18.98 3.39 0.59
N GLN A 65 -17.68 3.30 0.92
CA GLN A 65 -17.15 3.37 2.28
C GLN A 65 -15.79 4.10 2.31
N PRO A 66 -15.73 5.41 1.95
CA PRO A 66 -14.46 6.12 1.73
C PRO A 66 -13.59 6.19 2.99
N ILE A 67 -14.17 6.44 4.17
CA ILE A 67 -13.42 6.49 5.44
C ILE A 67 -12.80 5.12 5.78
N ARG A 68 -13.55 4.04 5.56
CA ARG A 68 -13.04 2.67 5.77
C ARG A 68 -11.95 2.31 4.77
N TYR A 69 -12.08 2.77 3.51
CA TYR A 69 -11.06 2.59 2.49
C TYR A 69 -9.76 3.32 2.83
N MET A 70 -9.81 4.58 3.29
CA MET A 70 -8.61 5.32 3.71
C MET A 70 -7.89 4.62 4.87
N ARG A 71 -8.62 4.15 5.89
CA ARG A 71 -8.03 3.38 7.01
C ARG A 71 -7.37 2.08 6.53
N TRP A 72 -8.00 1.34 5.62
CA TRP A 72 -7.43 0.11 5.07
C TRP A 72 -6.19 0.40 4.20
N ALA A 73 -6.27 1.39 3.31
CA ALA A 73 -5.18 1.76 2.41
C ALA A 73 -3.92 2.24 3.16
N ALA A 74 -4.10 2.98 4.27
CA ALA A 74 -3.00 3.43 5.12
C ALA A 74 -2.23 2.28 5.81
N ILE A 75 -2.90 1.16 6.12
CA ILE A 75 -2.32 0.00 6.81
C ILE A 75 -1.75 -1.01 5.80
N GLU A 76 -2.54 -1.39 4.79
CA GLU A 76 -2.18 -2.44 3.82
C GLU A 76 -1.20 -1.94 2.74
N LYS A 77 -1.33 -0.68 2.32
CA LYS A 77 -0.58 -0.11 1.18
C LYS A 77 0.00 1.28 1.50
N PRO A 78 0.80 1.42 2.59
CA PRO A 78 1.26 2.71 3.09
C PRO A 78 2.00 3.54 2.02
N ALA A 79 2.85 2.93 1.19
CA ALA A 79 3.60 3.63 0.16
C ALA A 79 2.71 4.37 -0.86
N ILE A 80 1.59 3.75 -1.29
CA ILE A 80 0.66 4.36 -2.25
C ILE A 80 -0.21 5.41 -1.55
N PHE A 81 -0.65 5.13 -0.33
CA PHE A 81 -1.48 6.06 0.44
C PHE A 81 -0.73 7.37 0.76
N PHE A 82 0.45 7.27 1.39
CA PHE A 82 1.20 8.45 1.82
C PHE A 82 1.82 9.24 0.68
N SER A 83 2.19 8.61 -0.44
CA SER A 83 2.68 9.36 -1.62
C SER A 83 1.59 10.26 -2.23
N ILE A 84 0.34 9.81 -2.29
CA ILE A 84 -0.79 10.65 -2.75
C ILE A 84 -1.07 11.77 -1.74
N VAL A 85 -1.08 11.46 -0.43
CA VAL A 85 -1.33 12.47 0.61
C VAL A 85 -0.25 13.56 0.59
N ILE A 86 1.03 13.19 0.64
CA ILE A 86 2.15 14.16 0.64
C ILE A 86 2.23 14.90 -0.71
N GLY A 87 2.02 14.20 -1.83
CA GLY A 87 2.00 14.80 -3.16
C GLY A 87 0.88 15.84 -3.35
N SER A 88 -0.31 15.60 -2.78
CA SER A 88 -1.40 16.58 -2.79
C SER A 88 -1.20 17.73 -1.80
N LEU A 89 -0.46 17.51 -0.71
CA LEU A 89 -0.17 18.55 0.29
C LEU A 89 0.70 19.69 -0.27
N GLY A 90 1.56 19.41 -1.26
CA GLY A 90 2.35 20.42 -1.97
C GLY A 90 1.48 21.52 -2.62
N PRO A 91 0.62 21.18 -3.60
CA PRO A 91 -0.33 22.14 -4.18
C PRO A 91 -1.22 22.82 -3.12
N ILE A 92 -1.74 22.08 -2.14
CA ILE A 92 -2.60 22.64 -1.08
C ILE A 92 -1.85 23.73 -0.29
N THR A 93 -0.59 23.50 0.08
CA THR A 93 0.20 24.52 0.79
C THR A 93 0.50 25.74 -0.09
N VAL A 94 0.76 25.56 -1.40
CA VAL A 94 0.93 26.69 -2.33
C VAL A 94 -0.32 27.55 -2.45
N PHE A 95 -1.53 26.99 -2.36
CA PHE A 95 -2.77 27.78 -2.36
C PHE A 95 -3.13 28.39 -0.99
N THR A 96 -2.84 27.70 0.12
CA THR A 96 -3.28 28.10 1.46
C THR A 96 -2.28 28.99 2.21
N VAL A 97 -0.97 28.79 2.02
CA VAL A 97 0.07 29.52 2.77
C VAL A 97 0.20 30.99 2.34
N PRO A 98 0.21 31.37 1.04
CA PRO A 98 0.36 32.78 0.65
C PRO A 98 -0.69 33.75 1.22
N PRO A 99 -2.02 33.46 1.24
CA PRO A 99 -2.99 34.37 1.86
C PRO A 99 -2.79 34.46 3.37
N ILE A 100 -2.53 33.34 4.06
CA ILE A 100 -2.23 33.34 5.51
C ILE A 100 -0.99 34.18 5.80
N ARG A 101 0.08 34.00 5.02
CA ARG A 101 1.34 34.75 5.15
C ARG A 101 1.15 36.26 4.99
N ARG A 102 0.34 36.69 4.01
CA ARG A 102 -0.03 38.10 3.83
C ARG A 102 -0.88 38.65 4.99
N MET A 103 -1.79 37.86 5.55
CA MET A 103 -2.55 38.24 6.75
C MET A 103 -1.69 38.40 8.00
N LEU A 104 -0.55 37.69 8.08
CA LEU A 104 0.43 37.82 9.15
C LEU A 104 1.38 39.04 8.99
N GLY A 105 1.18 39.87 7.96
CA GLY A 105 1.97 41.09 7.72
C GLY A 105 3.24 40.89 6.89
N ASP A 106 3.45 39.69 6.33
CA ASP A 106 4.57 39.42 5.42
C ASP A 106 4.16 39.77 3.98
N GLU A 107 4.43 41.03 3.61
CA GLU A 107 4.12 41.59 2.29
C GLU A 107 5.06 41.07 1.19
N GLN A 108 4.60 41.15 -0.06
CA GLN A 108 5.41 40.83 -1.22
C GLN A 108 6.65 41.75 -1.27
N ARG A 109 7.85 41.18 -1.10
CA ARG A 109 9.12 41.90 -1.26
C ARG A 109 9.17 42.57 -2.65
N PRO A 110 9.57 43.86 -2.75
CA PRO A 110 9.75 44.53 -4.05
C PRO A 110 10.79 43.81 -4.91
N GLU A 111 10.62 43.91 -6.22
CA GLU A 111 11.54 43.33 -7.19
C GLU A 111 12.93 44.00 -7.10
N ILE A 112 13.98 43.19 -7.15
CA ILE A 112 15.36 43.67 -7.15
C ILE A 112 15.66 44.17 -8.58
N PRO A 113 16.17 45.40 -8.76
CA PRO A 113 16.48 45.90 -10.09
C PRO A 113 17.59 45.06 -10.73
N LEU A 114 17.26 44.41 -11.86
CA LEU A 114 18.20 43.57 -12.63
C LEU A 114 19.22 44.38 -13.44
N THR A 115 18.98 45.68 -13.59
CA THR A 115 19.81 46.63 -14.33
C THR A 115 19.97 47.89 -13.50
N TYR A 116 21.09 48.61 -13.69
CA TYR A 116 21.27 49.93 -13.09
C TYR A 116 20.05 50.83 -13.35
N PRO A 117 19.49 51.51 -12.34
CA PRO A 117 18.27 52.30 -12.50
C PRO A 117 18.53 53.54 -13.36
N ILE A 118 18.25 53.42 -14.66
CA ILE A 118 18.32 54.54 -15.61
C ILE A 118 17.13 55.48 -15.31
N PRO A 119 17.38 56.76 -14.94
CA PRO A 119 16.29 57.70 -14.70
C PRO A 119 15.56 58.01 -16.02
N THR A 120 14.23 57.93 -16.03
CA THR A 120 13.36 58.13 -17.21
C THR A 120 13.28 59.59 -17.70
N GLY A 121 14.11 60.48 -17.16
CA GLY A 121 14.07 61.91 -17.45
C GLY A 121 14.94 62.31 -18.65
N PRO A 122 14.69 63.49 -19.25
CA PRO A 122 15.59 64.05 -20.25
C PRO A 122 16.97 64.33 -19.65
N ARG A 123 18.02 64.17 -20.46
CA ARG A 123 19.40 64.45 -20.04
C ARG A 123 19.52 65.91 -19.62
N ARG A 124 20.09 66.15 -18.45
CA ARG A 124 20.51 67.48 -18.00
C ARG A 124 21.94 67.71 -18.46
N MET A 125 22.24 68.90 -18.98
CA MET A 125 23.63 69.33 -19.13
C MET A 125 24.21 69.55 -17.74
N LEU A 126 25.38 68.97 -17.48
CA LEU A 126 26.10 69.03 -16.22
C LEU A 126 27.30 69.97 -16.43
N GLU A 127 27.60 70.81 -15.45
CA GLU A 127 28.76 71.70 -15.45
C GLU A 127 29.71 71.29 -14.32
N GLY A 128 31.01 71.55 -14.47
CA GLY A 128 32.00 71.39 -13.38
C GLY A 128 32.89 70.14 -13.41
N PHE A 129 32.96 69.42 -14.54
CA PHE A 129 33.90 68.30 -14.78
C PHE A 129 34.60 68.40 -16.15
N GLU A 130 34.72 69.61 -16.69
CA GLU A 130 35.52 69.84 -17.90
C GLU A 130 37.01 69.86 -17.53
N ASP A 131 37.85 69.17 -18.29
CA ASP A 131 39.31 69.18 -18.10
C ASP A 131 39.91 70.53 -18.55
N GLU A 132 40.74 71.16 -17.71
CA GLU A 132 41.48 72.42 -18.00
C GLU A 132 42.83 72.16 -18.70
#